data_AF-E4N7W8-F1
#
_entry.id   AF-E4N7W8-F1
#
_cell.length_a   1.000
_cell.length_b   1.000
_cell.length_c   1.000
_cell.angle_alpha   90.00
_cell.angle_beta   90.00
_cell.angle_gamma   90.00
#
_symmetry.space_group_name_H-M   'P 1'
#
loop_
_entity.id
_entity.type
_entity.pdbx_description
1 polymer ?
#
loop_
_entity_poly.entity_id
_entity_poly.type
_entity_poly.pdbx_seq_one_letter_code
_entity_poly.pdbx_strand_id
1 'polypeptide(L)'
;MIITLGERALARLRDYARLPGYRGPLVLAALLAAVLCLPHGSVHGALMVACVLAGFLGTLLTVLFVPVTLPLLALVLLPAGWLAHRHRARLRPPARPGNSVLLGCALGVTALLLGCSVPGADYGLLGLGAFTLLALPGGWLLWQQTPWAHRDAPAPGRWRWAAVPLLLTAGALLIHYDVPADARFAASRDTLTTHARHTLATGSTDAAWVAGYRLEHAELASGGVTFTIAGAGVFAPHGYAYLPQGLPAKPTVSYTDLGGGWYSWSGADHF
;
A
#
# COMPACT_ATOMS: atom_id res chain seq x y z
N MET A 1 -27.80 16.58 -28.99
CA MET A 1 -26.80 15.49 -28.81
C MET A 1 -26.40 15.48 -27.34
N ILE A 2 -26.80 14.46 -26.57
CA ILE A 2 -26.55 14.38 -25.13
C ILE A 2 -25.21 13.66 -24.94
N ILE A 3 -24.16 14.40 -24.55
CA ILE A 3 -22.84 13.83 -24.27
C ILE A 3 -22.87 13.19 -22.88
N THR A 4 -22.53 11.91 -22.81
CA THR A 4 -22.53 11.13 -21.58
C THR A 4 -21.48 11.64 -20.59
N LEU A 5 -21.67 11.38 -19.29
CA LEU A 5 -20.73 11.80 -18.25
C LEU A 5 -19.33 11.18 -18.47
N GLY A 6 -19.30 9.96 -19.01
CA GLY A 6 -18.07 9.25 -19.40
C GLY A 6 -17.30 9.94 -20.53
N GLU A 7 -17.97 10.39 -21.59
CA GLU A 7 -17.33 11.10 -22.70
C GLU A 7 -16.75 12.45 -22.28
N ARG A 8 -17.42 13.17 -21.36
CA ARG A 8 -16.89 14.41 -20.77
C ARG A 8 -15.65 14.16 -19.91
N ALA A 9 -15.63 13.07 -19.14
CA ALA A 9 -14.46 12.68 -18.38
C ALA A 9 -13.29 12.29 -19.29
N LEU A 10 -13.56 11.53 -20.36
CA LEU A 10 -12.56 11.06 -21.31
C LEU A 10 -11.97 12.21 -22.14
N ALA A 11 -12.80 13.17 -22.56
CA ALA A 11 -12.36 14.38 -23.24
C ALA A 11 -11.45 15.23 -22.36
N ARG A 12 -11.83 15.45 -21.08
CA ARG A 12 -10.98 16.14 -20.11
C ARG A 12 -9.66 15.41 -19.87
N LEU A 13 -9.68 14.08 -19.74
CA LEU A 13 -8.47 13.26 -19.63
C LEU A 13 -7.55 13.42 -20.85
N ARG A 14 -8.12 13.49 -22.07
CA ARG A 14 -7.37 13.76 -23.31
C ARG A 14 -6.75 15.14 -23.34
N ASP A 15 -7.47 16.17 -22.90
CA ASP A 15 -6.95 17.53 -22.85
C ASP A 15 -5.85 17.67 -21.79
N TYR A 16 -6.02 17.01 -20.64
CA TYR A 16 -4.96 16.92 -19.62
C TYR A 16 -3.72 16.17 -20.12
N ALA A 17 -3.87 15.18 -21.01
CA ALA A 17 -2.76 14.46 -21.63
C ALA A 17 -2.01 15.30 -22.69
N ARG A 18 -2.60 16.39 -23.19
CA ARG A 18 -2.01 17.28 -24.21
C ARG A 18 -1.24 18.47 -23.62
N LEU A 19 -1.36 18.73 -22.32
CA LEU A 19 -0.64 19.82 -21.66
C LEU A 19 0.86 19.50 -21.52
N PRO A 20 1.76 20.49 -21.70
CA PRO A 20 3.19 20.28 -21.56
C PRO A 20 3.57 19.88 -20.11
N GLY A 21 4.32 18.77 -19.99
CA GLY A 21 4.79 18.20 -18.73
C GLY A 21 4.17 16.84 -18.39
N TYR A 22 4.99 15.87 -18.00
CA TYR A 22 4.53 14.53 -17.64
C TYR A 22 3.63 14.56 -16.37
N ARG A 23 2.30 14.45 -16.54
CA ARG A 23 1.31 14.41 -15.45
C ARG A 23 0.63 13.05 -15.27
N GLY A 24 1.12 12.00 -15.94
CA GLY A 24 0.65 10.62 -15.78
C GLY A 24 0.46 10.18 -14.31
N PRO A 25 1.35 10.56 -13.38
CA PRO A 25 1.17 10.28 -11.96
C PRO A 25 0.01 11.01 -11.27
N LEU A 26 -0.39 12.20 -11.74
CA LEU A 26 -1.59 12.89 -11.22
C LEU A 26 -2.86 12.22 -11.74
N VAL A 27 -2.83 11.74 -12.99
CA VAL A 27 -3.92 10.95 -13.56
C VAL A 27 -4.01 9.60 -12.86
N LEU A 28 -2.87 8.94 -12.60
CA LEU A 28 -2.83 7.70 -11.82
C LEU A 28 -3.31 7.95 -10.38
N ALA A 29 -2.81 8.99 -9.70
CA ALA A 29 -3.25 9.36 -8.35
C ALA A 29 -4.75 9.68 -8.30
N ALA A 30 -5.30 10.36 -9.32
CA ALA A 30 -6.73 10.63 -9.41
C ALA A 30 -7.55 9.35 -9.68
N LEU A 31 -7.04 8.44 -10.51
CA LEU A 31 -7.66 7.12 -10.74
C LEU A 31 -7.61 6.26 -9.48
N LEU A 32 -6.50 6.29 -8.75
CA LEU A 32 -6.32 5.60 -7.48
C LEU A 32 -7.22 6.16 -6.38
N ALA A 33 -7.30 7.48 -6.25
CA ALA A 33 -8.23 8.15 -5.34
C ALA A 33 -9.69 7.84 -5.70
N ALA A 34 -10.03 7.81 -6.99
CA ALA A 34 -11.37 7.42 -7.44
C ALA A 34 -11.70 5.96 -7.08
N VAL A 35 -10.73 5.05 -7.18
CA VAL A 35 -10.89 3.64 -6.78
C VAL A 35 -11.08 3.50 -5.27
N LEU A 36 -10.32 4.24 -4.47
CA LEU A 36 -10.43 4.25 -3.00
C LEU A 36 -11.74 4.88 -2.49
N CYS A 37 -12.33 5.80 -3.26
CA CYS A 37 -13.59 6.45 -2.92
C CYS A 37 -14.85 5.71 -3.39
N LEU A 38 -14.73 4.60 -4.14
CA LEU A 38 -15.91 3.86 -4.61
C LEU A 38 -16.48 2.98 -3.48
N PRO A 39 -17.77 3.14 -3.12
CA PRO A 39 -18.42 2.26 -2.15
C PRO A 39 -18.41 0.81 -2.66
N HIS A 40 -18.24 -0.14 -1.74
CA HIS A 40 -18.08 -1.56 -2.04
C HIS A 40 -19.22 -2.10 -2.92
N GLY A 41 -18.91 -2.42 -4.18
CA GLY A 41 -19.83 -3.06 -5.12
C GLY A 41 -19.16 -3.38 -6.45
N SER A 42 -19.13 -4.66 -6.81
CA SER A 42 -18.68 -5.32 -8.07
C SER A 42 -17.29 -4.99 -8.66
N VAL A 43 -16.86 -3.74 -8.71
CA VAL A 43 -15.51 -3.33 -9.18
C VAL A 43 -14.41 -3.82 -8.24
N HIS A 44 -14.74 -3.98 -6.95
CA HIS A 44 -13.86 -4.57 -5.95
C HIS A 44 -13.51 -6.03 -6.26
N GLY A 45 -14.28 -6.78 -7.05
CA GLY A 45 -13.96 -8.17 -7.40
C GLY A 45 -12.79 -8.29 -8.36
N ALA A 46 -12.82 -7.55 -9.48
CA ALA A 46 -11.72 -7.55 -10.44
C ALA A 46 -10.48 -6.84 -9.88
N LEU A 47 -10.68 -5.79 -9.08
CA LEU A 47 -9.60 -5.09 -8.40
C LEU A 47 -9.03 -5.93 -7.24
N MET A 48 -9.85 -6.71 -6.53
CA MET A 48 -9.40 -7.76 -5.62
C MET A 48 -8.61 -8.80 -6.37
N VAL A 49 -9.09 -9.34 -7.50
CA VAL A 49 -8.32 -10.34 -8.27
C VAL A 49 -6.98 -9.75 -8.72
N ALA A 50 -6.94 -8.51 -9.18
CA ALA A 50 -5.69 -7.83 -9.54
C ALA A 50 -4.81 -7.55 -8.31
N CYS A 51 -5.38 -7.19 -7.16
CA CYS A 51 -4.68 -6.95 -5.89
C CYS A 51 -4.28 -8.25 -5.19
N VAL A 52 -4.97 -9.36 -5.44
CA VAL A 52 -4.69 -10.71 -4.98
C VAL A 52 -3.64 -11.30 -5.90
N LEU A 53 -3.64 -11.04 -7.21
CA LEU A 53 -2.54 -11.42 -8.10
C LEU A 53 -1.29 -10.59 -7.84
N ALA A 54 -1.43 -9.27 -7.66
CA ALA A 54 -0.34 -8.39 -7.24
C ALA A 54 0.08 -8.65 -5.80
N GLY A 55 -0.86 -9.09 -4.96
CA GLY A 55 -0.69 -9.55 -3.59
C GLY A 55 0.12 -10.82 -3.59
N PHE A 56 -0.30 -11.88 -4.28
CA PHE A 56 0.46 -13.10 -4.54
C PHE A 56 1.83 -12.80 -5.13
N LEU A 57 1.92 -11.92 -6.13
CA LEU A 57 3.20 -11.49 -6.68
C LEU A 57 4.04 -10.78 -5.60
N GLY A 58 3.39 -9.99 -4.74
CA GLY A 58 3.93 -9.28 -3.58
C GLY A 58 4.33 -10.19 -2.42
N THR A 59 3.60 -11.28 -2.13
CA THR A 59 3.86 -12.28 -1.11
C THR A 59 4.93 -13.24 -1.59
N LEU A 60 4.86 -13.65 -2.86
CA LEU A 60 5.94 -14.34 -3.57
C LEU A 60 7.19 -13.46 -3.55
N LEU A 61 7.04 -12.16 -3.82
CA LEU A 61 8.11 -11.19 -3.68
C LEU A 61 8.60 -11.15 -2.24
N THR A 62 7.80 -10.85 -1.19
CA THR A 62 8.19 -10.75 0.25
C THR A 62 8.84 -12.02 0.80
N VAL A 63 8.29 -13.20 0.50
CA VAL A 63 8.87 -14.51 0.86
C VAL A 63 10.20 -14.75 0.13
N LEU A 64 10.37 -14.16 -1.06
CA LEU A 64 11.64 -14.11 -1.80
C LEU A 64 12.49 -12.85 -1.46
N PHE A 65 12.01 -11.87 -0.67
CA PHE A 65 12.50 -10.46 -0.73
C PHE A 65 13.64 -10.10 0.19
N VAL A 66 14.13 -11.03 1.00
CA VAL A 66 15.36 -10.77 1.75
C VAL A 66 16.55 -11.43 1.04
N PRO A 67 16.47 -12.71 0.60
CA PRO A 67 17.59 -13.33 -0.12
C PRO A 67 17.55 -13.18 -1.64
N VAL A 68 16.42 -12.90 -2.31
CA VAL A 68 16.29 -12.95 -3.78
C VAL A 68 16.02 -11.58 -4.43
N THR A 69 15.39 -10.61 -3.76
CA THR A 69 15.19 -9.29 -4.38
C THR A 69 16.43 -8.43 -4.45
N LEU A 70 17.41 -8.56 -3.56
CA LEU A 70 18.72 -7.97 -3.78
C LEU A 70 19.37 -8.55 -5.06
N PRO A 71 19.37 -9.88 -5.27
CA PRO A 71 19.76 -10.49 -6.54
C PRO A 71 18.91 -10.09 -7.74
N LEU A 72 17.59 -9.95 -7.64
CA LEU A 72 16.69 -9.59 -8.75
C LEU A 72 16.76 -8.10 -9.10
N LEU A 73 16.84 -7.21 -8.11
CA LEU A 73 17.22 -5.81 -8.33
C LEU A 73 18.61 -5.76 -8.95
N ALA A 74 19.58 -6.56 -8.50
CA ALA A 74 20.85 -6.67 -9.19
C ALA A 74 20.69 -7.26 -10.61
N LEU A 75 19.83 -8.26 -10.83
CA LEU A 75 19.61 -8.91 -12.13
C LEU A 75 18.83 -8.05 -13.11
N VAL A 76 18.10 -7.04 -12.64
CA VAL A 76 17.38 -6.06 -13.47
C VAL A 76 18.20 -4.78 -13.61
N LEU A 77 18.77 -4.26 -12.53
CA LEU A 77 19.57 -3.04 -12.50
C LEU A 77 20.98 -3.24 -13.05
N LEU A 78 21.61 -4.41 -12.95
CA LEU A 78 22.92 -4.66 -13.54
C LEU A 78 22.83 -4.76 -15.06
N PRO A 79 21.88 -5.49 -15.69
CA PRO A 79 21.74 -5.45 -17.14
C PRO A 79 21.21 -4.11 -17.64
N ALA A 80 20.29 -3.45 -16.92
CA ALA A 80 19.86 -2.10 -17.28
C ALA A 80 21.00 -1.08 -17.13
N GLY A 81 21.80 -1.18 -16.07
CA GLY A 81 22.99 -0.37 -15.83
C GLY A 81 24.11 -0.66 -16.82
N TRP A 82 24.28 -1.92 -17.22
CA TRP A 82 25.24 -2.37 -18.23
C TRP A 82 24.81 -1.95 -19.64
N LEU A 83 23.54 -2.11 -20.02
CA LEU A 83 23.00 -1.55 -21.27
C LEU A 83 23.11 -0.03 -21.28
N ALA A 84 22.76 0.65 -20.19
CA ALA A 84 22.91 2.10 -20.07
C ALA A 84 24.39 2.53 -20.15
N HIS A 85 25.32 1.73 -19.62
CA HIS A 85 26.75 1.99 -19.72
C HIS A 85 27.30 1.68 -21.12
N ARG A 86 26.82 0.64 -21.79
CA ARG A 86 27.23 0.28 -23.15
C ARG A 86 26.72 1.28 -24.18
N HIS A 87 25.54 1.85 -23.92
CA HIS A 87 24.94 2.91 -24.73
C HIS A 87 25.19 4.31 -24.18
N ARG A 88 26.05 4.50 -23.18
CA ARG A 88 26.32 5.82 -22.54
C ARG A 88 26.81 6.88 -23.52
N ALA A 89 27.45 6.48 -24.62
CA ALA A 89 27.88 7.38 -25.69
C ALA A 89 26.74 7.84 -26.62
N ARG A 90 25.58 7.16 -26.60
CA ARG A 90 24.41 7.47 -27.44
C ARG A 90 23.17 7.90 -26.64
N LEU A 91 23.09 7.52 -25.37
CA LEU A 91 21.99 7.87 -24.49
C LEU A 91 22.21 9.27 -23.94
N ARG A 92 21.25 10.15 -24.21
CA ARG A 92 21.19 11.45 -23.55
C ARG A 92 21.02 11.21 -22.05
N PRO A 93 21.64 12.04 -21.19
CA PRO A 93 21.43 11.94 -19.75
C PRO A 93 19.93 11.97 -19.46
N PRO A 94 19.42 11.06 -18.61
CA PRO A 94 17.98 10.98 -18.36
C PRO A 94 17.48 12.30 -17.81
N ALA A 95 16.30 12.72 -18.28
CA ALA A 95 15.65 13.94 -17.78
C ALA A 95 15.31 13.76 -16.29
N ARG A 96 15.11 14.85 -15.55
CA ARG A 96 14.84 14.75 -14.11
C ARG A 96 13.46 14.19 -13.81
N PRO A 97 13.27 13.50 -12.68
CA PRO A 97 11.95 13.14 -12.21
C PRO A 97 11.08 14.39 -12.08
N GLY A 98 9.94 14.38 -12.78
CA GLY A 98 8.93 15.42 -12.63
C GLY A 98 8.31 15.37 -11.22
N ASN A 99 7.69 16.48 -10.79
CA ASN A 99 6.97 16.52 -9.50
C ASN A 99 5.93 15.41 -9.39
N SER A 100 5.34 15.06 -10.53
CA SER A 100 4.36 13.98 -10.64
C SER A 100 4.98 12.63 -10.26
N VAL A 101 6.17 12.29 -10.76
CA VAL A 101 6.84 11.02 -10.43
C VAL A 101 7.17 10.96 -8.95
N LEU A 102 7.68 12.06 -8.38
CA LEU A 102 7.98 12.17 -6.96
C LEU A 102 6.72 12.01 -6.10
N LEU A 103 5.63 12.70 -6.47
CA LEU A 103 4.35 12.60 -5.79
C LEU A 103 3.79 11.18 -5.87
N GLY A 104 3.86 10.56 -7.05
CA GLY A 104 3.43 9.18 -7.23
C GLY A 104 4.25 8.19 -6.41
N CYS A 105 5.56 8.39 -6.31
CA CYS A 105 6.40 7.59 -5.42
C CYS A 105 6.01 7.81 -3.95
N ALA A 106 5.76 9.05 -3.53
CA ALA A 106 5.29 9.38 -2.18
C ALA A 106 3.97 8.67 -1.87
N LEU A 107 2.99 8.74 -2.77
CA LEU A 107 1.71 8.04 -2.62
C LEU A 107 1.87 6.52 -2.58
N GLY A 108 2.75 5.96 -3.41
CA GLY A 108 3.07 4.54 -3.40
C GLY A 108 3.66 4.09 -2.07
N VAL A 109 4.63 4.83 -1.53
CA VAL A 109 5.21 4.56 -0.19
C VAL A 109 4.16 4.73 0.90
N THR A 110 3.34 5.78 0.86
CA THR A 110 2.25 5.97 1.83
C THR A 110 1.27 4.79 1.80
N ALA A 111 0.90 4.30 0.61
CA ALA A 111 0.03 3.13 0.48
C ALA A 111 0.66 1.87 1.09
N LEU A 112 1.97 1.64 0.89
CA LEU A 112 2.68 0.54 1.55
C LEU A 112 2.69 0.68 3.07
N LEU A 113 3.00 1.88 3.59
CA LEU A 113 3.01 2.14 5.04
C LEU A 113 1.63 1.91 5.66
N LEU A 114 0.56 2.38 4.99
CA LEU A 114 -0.80 2.13 5.43
C LEU A 114 -1.16 0.64 5.35
N GLY A 115 -0.75 -0.05 4.30
CA GLY A 115 -0.92 -1.50 4.15
C GLY A 115 -0.27 -2.27 5.29
N CYS A 116 0.96 -1.92 5.66
CA CYS A 116 1.71 -2.53 6.77
C CYS A 116 1.22 -2.08 8.16
N SER A 117 0.37 -1.05 8.27
CA SER A 117 -0.11 -0.55 9.57
C SER A 117 -1.27 -1.36 10.18
N VAL A 118 -1.68 -2.43 9.52
CA VAL A 118 -2.75 -3.34 9.95
C VAL A 118 -2.13 -4.69 10.27
N PRO A 119 -2.52 -5.38 11.36
CA PRO A 119 -2.03 -6.73 11.66
C PRO A 119 -2.32 -7.66 10.49
N GLY A 120 -1.33 -8.42 10.03
CA GLY A 120 -1.44 -9.29 8.84
C GLY A 120 -1.32 -8.57 7.49
N ALA A 121 -1.21 -7.24 7.50
CA ALA A 121 -1.18 -6.32 6.37
C ALA A 121 -2.46 -6.30 5.49
N ASP A 122 -2.76 -5.12 4.95
CA ASP A 122 -3.79 -4.93 3.93
C ASP A 122 -3.16 -5.08 2.54
N TYR A 123 -3.40 -6.24 1.92
CA TYR A 123 -2.80 -6.60 0.64
C TYR A 123 -3.31 -5.77 -0.53
N GLY A 124 -4.52 -5.20 -0.42
CA GLY A 124 -5.03 -4.25 -1.40
C GLY A 124 -4.14 -3.02 -1.46
N LEU A 125 -3.85 -2.43 -0.30
CA LEU A 125 -2.95 -1.28 -0.18
C LEU A 125 -1.50 -1.62 -0.51
N LEU A 126 -1.03 -2.81 -0.12
CA LEU A 126 0.32 -3.27 -0.49
C LEU A 126 0.47 -3.43 -2.00
N GLY A 127 -0.48 -4.10 -2.65
CA GLY A 127 -0.51 -4.26 -4.10
C GLY A 127 -0.58 -2.92 -4.82
N LEU A 128 -1.38 -1.99 -4.30
CA LEU A 128 -1.49 -0.63 -4.83
C LEU A 128 -0.18 0.14 -4.73
N GLY A 129 0.46 0.12 -3.56
CA GLY A 129 1.73 0.77 -3.31
C GLY A 129 2.82 0.20 -4.21
N ALA A 130 2.96 -1.13 -4.26
CA ALA A 130 3.93 -1.82 -5.10
C ALA A 130 3.72 -1.50 -6.59
N PHE A 131 2.47 -1.59 -7.08
CA PHE A 131 2.16 -1.25 -8.47
C PHE A 131 2.51 0.20 -8.79
N THR A 132 2.15 1.14 -7.92
CA THR A 132 2.46 2.57 -8.10
C THR A 132 3.96 2.82 -8.16
N LEU A 133 4.73 2.17 -7.29
CA LEU A 133 6.19 2.28 -7.23
C LEU A 133 6.91 1.61 -8.40
N LEU A 134 6.29 0.66 -9.09
CA LEU A 134 6.87 0.02 -10.28
C LEU A 134 6.42 0.70 -11.57
N ALA A 135 5.12 0.92 -11.72
CA ALA A 135 4.51 1.43 -12.94
C ALA A 135 4.89 2.88 -13.22
N LEU A 136 5.00 3.73 -12.19
CA LEU A 136 5.31 5.15 -12.42
C LEU A 136 6.76 5.40 -12.82
N PRO A 137 7.79 4.87 -12.12
CA PRO A 137 9.16 5.00 -12.58
C PRO A 137 9.37 4.31 -13.92
N GLY A 138 8.79 3.11 -14.13
CA GLY A 138 8.87 2.41 -15.41
C GLY A 138 8.25 3.19 -16.56
N GLY A 139 7.01 3.68 -16.39
CA GLY A 139 6.32 4.50 -17.38
C GLY A 139 7.02 5.82 -17.65
N TRP A 140 7.63 6.44 -16.64
CA TRP A 140 8.43 7.63 -16.80
C TRP A 140 9.73 7.36 -17.58
N LEU A 141 10.46 6.28 -17.26
CA LEU A 141 11.67 5.89 -17.99
C LEU A 141 11.38 5.59 -19.46
N LEU A 142 10.25 4.92 -19.75
CA LEU A 142 9.79 4.68 -21.12
C LEU A 142 9.42 5.99 -21.84
N TRP A 143 8.72 6.90 -21.16
CA TRP A 143 8.37 8.21 -21.72
C TRP A 143 9.61 9.04 -22.07
N GLN A 144 10.69 8.93 -21.30
CA GLN A 144 11.95 9.60 -21.63
C GLN A 144 12.59 9.12 -22.93
N GLN A 145 12.31 7.91 -23.38
CA GLN A 145 12.82 7.45 -24.68
C GLN A 145 12.15 8.18 -25.86
N THR A 146 11.08 8.93 -25.60
CA THR A 146 10.38 9.68 -26.65
C THR A 146 11.07 11.01 -26.98
N PRO A 147 11.17 11.41 -28.26
CA PRO A 147 11.81 12.67 -28.67
C PRO A 147 11.19 13.92 -28.04
N TRP A 148 9.93 13.85 -27.65
CA TRP A 148 9.16 14.96 -27.10
C TRP A 148 9.50 15.28 -25.65
N ALA A 149 10.03 14.33 -24.89
CA ALA A 149 10.34 14.50 -23.47
C ALA A 149 11.45 15.55 -23.19
N HIS A 150 12.19 15.95 -24.22
CA HIS A 150 13.43 16.71 -24.09
C HIS A 150 13.34 18.18 -24.54
N ARG A 151 12.19 18.64 -25.03
CA ARG A 151 12.08 19.98 -25.63
C ARG A 151 12.15 21.14 -24.62
N ASP A 152 11.78 20.91 -23.36
CA ASP A 152 11.58 21.98 -22.38
C ASP A 152 12.18 21.70 -20.99
N ALA A 153 13.24 20.90 -20.86
CA ALA A 153 13.74 20.47 -19.56
C ALA A 153 14.43 21.62 -18.76
N PRO A 154 13.90 22.06 -17.60
CA PRO A 154 14.49 23.16 -16.82
C PRO A 154 15.82 22.79 -16.13
N ALA A 155 16.62 23.83 -15.83
CA ALA A 155 18.01 23.79 -15.35
C ALA A 155 18.27 23.14 -13.97
N PRO A 156 19.51 22.66 -13.69
CA PRO A 156 20.10 22.11 -12.46
C PRO A 156 19.31 21.92 -11.15
N GLY A 157 18.99 20.71 -10.70
CA GLY A 157 18.54 20.47 -9.31
C GLY A 157 18.92 19.07 -8.86
N ARG A 158 20.13 18.90 -8.33
CA ARG A 158 20.74 17.58 -8.04
C ARG A 158 19.96 16.75 -7.00
N TRP A 159 19.24 17.40 -6.09
CA TRP A 159 18.52 16.74 -4.99
C TRP A 159 17.38 15.80 -5.42
N ARG A 160 16.75 16.06 -6.58
CA ARG A 160 15.57 15.28 -7.04
C ARG A 160 15.89 13.83 -7.36
N TRP A 161 17.13 13.56 -7.74
CA TRP A 161 17.61 12.20 -7.98
C TRP A 161 17.81 11.43 -6.68
N ALA A 162 18.11 12.12 -5.58
CA ALA A 162 18.23 11.51 -4.26
C ALA A 162 16.86 11.32 -3.58
N ALA A 163 15.84 12.11 -3.94
CA ALA A 163 14.54 12.08 -3.28
C ALA A 163 13.84 10.71 -3.34
N VAL A 164 13.81 10.05 -4.50
CA VAL A 164 13.13 8.74 -4.64
C VAL A 164 13.85 7.64 -3.85
N PRO A 165 15.18 7.44 -4.00
CA PRO A 165 15.91 6.47 -3.16
C PRO A 165 15.72 6.74 -1.66
N LEU A 166 15.86 7.99 -1.21
CA LEU A 166 15.69 8.35 0.20
C LEU A 166 14.29 8.02 0.71
N LEU A 167 13.26 8.34 -0.06
CA LEU A 167 11.88 8.04 0.29
C LEU A 167 11.63 6.52 0.38
N LEU A 168 12.15 5.75 -0.57
CA LEU A 168 12.02 4.28 -0.57
C LEU A 168 12.78 3.65 0.60
N THR A 169 14.01 4.11 0.87
CA THR A 169 14.81 3.64 2.00
C THR A 169 14.13 3.98 3.33
N ALA A 170 13.61 5.20 3.49
CA ALA A 170 12.88 5.59 4.69
C ALA A 170 11.61 4.75 4.87
N GLY A 171 10.82 4.56 3.81
CA GLY A 171 9.63 3.71 3.85
C GLY A 171 9.95 2.27 4.23
N ALA A 172 10.99 1.69 3.62
CA ALA A 172 11.44 0.32 3.92
C ALA A 172 11.92 0.17 5.37
N LEU A 173 12.69 1.14 5.89
CA LEU A 173 13.12 1.14 7.28
C LEU A 173 11.95 1.23 8.25
N LEU A 174 10.97 2.11 7.99
CA LEU A 174 9.78 2.21 8.82
C LEU A 174 9.01 0.89 8.87
N ILE A 175 8.83 0.23 7.72
CA ILE A 175 8.16 -1.08 7.64
C ILE A 175 8.98 -2.15 8.36
N HIS A 176 10.29 -2.17 8.21
CA HIS A 176 11.17 -3.16 8.84
C HIS A 176 11.10 -3.15 10.37
N TYR A 177 10.89 -1.97 10.97
CA TYR A 177 10.77 -1.79 12.41
C TYR A 177 9.31 -1.72 12.89
N ASP A 178 8.35 -2.15 12.07
CA ASP A 178 6.91 -2.18 12.39
C ASP A 178 6.32 -0.82 12.86
N VAL A 179 7.02 0.28 12.59
CA VAL A 179 6.65 1.64 13.05
C VAL A 179 5.24 2.04 12.60
N PRO A 180 4.79 1.77 11.36
CA PRO A 180 3.42 2.11 10.96
C PRO A 180 2.35 1.36 11.75
N ALA A 181 2.58 0.08 12.08
CA ALA A 181 1.63 -0.73 12.84
C ALA A 181 1.55 -0.23 14.28
N ASP A 182 2.70 -0.05 14.92
CA ASP A 182 2.80 0.45 16.30
C ASP A 182 2.20 1.85 16.43
N ALA A 183 2.55 2.77 15.52
CA ALA A 183 2.05 4.14 15.55
C ALA A 183 0.53 4.20 15.36
N ARG A 184 -0.02 3.42 14.43
CA ARG A 184 -1.47 3.41 14.19
C ARG A 184 -2.21 2.74 15.35
N PHE A 185 -1.71 1.63 15.87
CA PHE A 185 -2.30 0.98 17.03
C PHE A 185 -2.28 1.90 18.25
N ALA A 186 -1.14 2.52 18.57
CA ALA A 186 -1.01 3.46 19.67
C ALA A 186 -1.98 4.63 19.55
N ALA A 187 -2.14 5.21 18.35
CA ALA A 187 -3.09 6.29 18.09
C ALA A 187 -4.56 5.86 18.24
N SER A 188 -4.88 4.60 17.94
CA SER A 188 -6.23 4.05 17.96
C SER A 188 -6.61 3.33 19.27
N ARG A 189 -5.65 3.10 20.16
CA ARG A 189 -5.77 2.20 21.32
C ARG A 189 -6.91 2.56 22.26
N ASP A 190 -7.08 3.83 22.60
CA ASP A 190 -8.11 4.25 23.56
C ASP A 190 -9.52 4.07 23.00
N THR A 191 -9.71 4.40 21.73
CA THR A 191 -10.98 4.20 21.02
C THR A 191 -11.30 2.72 20.86
N LEU A 192 -10.30 1.90 20.48
CA LEU A 192 -10.45 0.44 20.42
C LEU A 192 -10.78 -0.14 21.80
N THR A 193 -10.16 0.35 22.87
CA THR A 193 -10.42 -0.12 24.25
C THR A 193 -11.83 0.22 24.70
N THR A 194 -12.29 1.42 24.37
CA THR A 194 -13.67 1.85 24.65
C THR A 194 -14.67 0.97 23.91
N HIS A 195 -14.42 0.68 22.63
CA HIS A 195 -15.26 -0.21 21.84
C HIS A 195 -15.24 -1.65 22.39
N ALA A 196 -14.08 -2.18 22.75
CA ALA A 196 -13.94 -3.51 23.32
C ALA A 196 -14.73 -3.68 24.63
N ARG A 197 -14.66 -2.69 25.53
CA ARG A 197 -15.46 -2.70 26.76
C ARG A 197 -16.95 -2.62 26.47
N HIS A 198 -17.36 -1.83 25.48
CA HIS A 198 -18.75 -1.76 25.06
C HIS A 198 -19.25 -3.10 24.51
N THR A 199 -18.49 -3.75 23.63
CA THR A 199 -18.79 -5.09 23.10
C THR A 199 -18.88 -6.13 24.21
N LEU A 200 -17.96 -6.11 25.18
CA LEU A 200 -18.02 -7.00 26.35
C LEU A 200 -19.26 -6.76 27.21
N ALA A 201 -19.69 -5.52 27.38
CA ALA A 201 -20.85 -5.18 28.20
C ALA A 201 -22.20 -5.49 27.54
N THR A 202 -22.26 -5.37 26.21
CA THR A 202 -23.51 -5.48 25.44
C THR A 202 -23.67 -6.80 24.69
N GLY A 203 -22.56 -7.50 24.45
CA GLY A 203 -22.51 -8.65 23.56
C GLY A 203 -22.68 -8.33 22.07
N SER A 204 -22.67 -7.05 21.67
CA SER A 204 -22.80 -6.67 20.25
C SER A 204 -21.51 -6.98 19.49
N THR A 205 -21.65 -7.81 18.44
CA THR A 205 -20.56 -8.27 17.57
C THR A 205 -20.69 -7.73 16.14
N ASP A 206 -21.45 -6.65 15.96
CA ASP A 206 -21.74 -6.10 14.63
C ASP A 206 -20.49 -5.47 14.00
N ALA A 207 -20.41 -5.56 12.67
CA ALA A 207 -19.35 -4.92 11.91
C ALA A 207 -19.36 -3.40 12.12
N ALA A 208 -18.18 -2.81 12.38
CA ALA A 208 -18.05 -1.41 12.74
C ALA A 208 -16.77 -0.78 12.21
N TRP A 209 -16.81 0.52 11.94
CA TRP A 209 -15.59 1.32 11.74
C TRP A 209 -15.17 1.92 13.07
N VAL A 210 -13.98 1.54 13.55
CA VAL A 210 -13.46 1.96 14.86
C VAL A 210 -12.02 2.44 14.68
N ALA A 211 -11.79 3.72 14.98
CA ALA A 211 -10.45 4.33 14.95
C ALA A 211 -9.68 4.09 13.63
N GLY A 212 -10.40 4.15 12.51
CA GLY A 212 -9.86 3.92 11.16
C GLY A 212 -9.67 2.45 10.79
N TYR A 213 -10.01 1.49 11.65
CA TYR A 213 -10.10 0.08 11.30
C TYR A 213 -11.52 -0.29 10.96
N ARG A 214 -11.69 -1.13 9.93
CA ARG A 214 -12.98 -1.77 9.64
C ARG A 214 -13.00 -3.14 10.28
N LEU A 215 -13.73 -3.28 11.37
CA LEU A 215 -13.91 -4.53 12.08
C LEU A 215 -15.05 -5.29 11.40
N GLU A 216 -14.78 -6.48 10.87
CA GLU A 216 -15.80 -7.29 10.18
C GLU A 216 -16.51 -8.23 11.13
N HIS A 217 -15.75 -8.84 12.04
CA HIS A 217 -16.25 -9.80 13.00
C HIS A 217 -15.66 -9.48 14.36
N ALA A 218 -16.47 -9.64 15.40
CA ALA A 218 -16.01 -9.64 16.77
C ALA A 218 -16.46 -10.95 17.44
N GLU A 219 -15.58 -11.58 18.20
CA GLU A 219 -15.91 -12.79 18.95
C GLU A 219 -15.57 -12.58 20.43
N LEU A 220 -16.47 -13.02 21.30
CA LEU A 220 -16.29 -12.96 22.74
C LEU A 220 -15.55 -14.22 23.20
N ALA A 221 -14.34 -14.05 23.72
CA ALA A 221 -13.51 -15.15 24.21
C ALA A 221 -13.26 -14.99 25.70
N SER A 222 -13.73 -15.94 26.51
CA SER A 222 -13.47 -16.09 27.97
C SER A 222 -12.92 -14.86 28.70
N GLY A 223 -13.71 -13.77 28.78
CA GLY A 223 -13.34 -12.54 29.50
C GLY A 223 -12.69 -11.43 28.66
N GLY A 224 -12.67 -11.57 27.34
CA GLY A 224 -12.15 -10.60 26.38
C GLY A 224 -12.85 -10.70 25.01
N VAL A 225 -12.32 -9.98 24.04
CA VAL A 225 -12.90 -9.88 22.69
C VAL A 225 -11.80 -9.90 21.64
N THR A 226 -11.99 -10.68 20.59
CA THR A 226 -11.18 -10.67 19.37
C THR A 226 -11.92 -9.93 18.28
N PHE A 227 -11.19 -9.17 17.47
CA PHE A 227 -11.71 -8.44 16.32
C PHE A 227 -10.93 -8.86 15.09
N THR A 228 -11.65 -9.17 14.01
CA THR A 228 -11.10 -9.42 12.69
C THR A 228 -11.17 -8.14 11.86
N ILE A 229 -10.06 -7.76 11.23
CA ILE A 229 -10.00 -6.55 10.41
C ILE A 229 -10.22 -6.89 8.94
N ALA A 230 -11.08 -6.13 8.28
CA ALA A 230 -11.35 -6.28 6.86
C ALA A 230 -10.08 -6.22 6.01
N GLY A 231 -9.89 -7.20 5.13
CA GLY A 231 -8.76 -7.25 4.19
C GLY A 231 -7.40 -7.54 4.83
N ALA A 232 -7.36 -7.86 6.13
CA ALA A 232 -6.16 -8.20 6.87
C ALA A 232 -5.84 -9.70 6.75
N GLY A 233 -4.65 -10.02 6.23
CA GLY A 233 -4.23 -11.41 5.99
C GLY A 233 -4.71 -12.00 4.65
N VAL A 234 -3.87 -12.79 3.99
CA VAL A 234 -4.25 -13.54 2.75
C VAL A 234 -4.69 -14.95 3.07
N PHE A 235 -3.95 -15.65 3.94
CA PHE A 235 -4.13 -17.08 4.18
C PHE A 235 -4.91 -17.39 5.46
N ALA A 236 -4.99 -16.42 6.37
CA ALA A 236 -5.66 -16.54 7.65
C ALA A 236 -6.21 -15.16 8.03
N PRO A 237 -7.37 -15.10 8.73
CA PRO A 237 -7.83 -13.90 9.41
C PRO A 237 -6.76 -13.33 10.35
N HIS A 238 -6.71 -12.00 10.41
CA HIS A 238 -5.87 -11.26 11.34
C HIS A 238 -6.66 -10.14 11.99
N GLY A 239 -6.22 -9.75 13.18
CA GLY A 239 -6.76 -8.57 13.83
C GLY A 239 -6.19 -8.32 15.20
N TYR A 240 -7.02 -7.75 16.08
CA TYR A 240 -6.64 -7.40 17.44
C TYR A 240 -7.49 -8.15 18.46
N ALA A 241 -6.91 -8.44 19.62
CA ALA A 241 -7.59 -9.05 20.74
C ALA A 241 -7.39 -8.20 21.99
N TYR A 242 -8.48 -7.89 22.68
CA TYR A 242 -8.47 -7.29 24.00
C TYR A 242 -8.77 -8.35 25.04
N LEU A 243 -7.73 -8.86 25.68
CA LEU A 243 -7.74 -9.94 26.67
C LEU A 243 -7.13 -9.40 27.98
N PRO A 244 -7.88 -8.59 28.75
CA PRO A 244 -7.34 -7.94 29.95
C PRO A 244 -6.96 -8.92 31.07
N GLN A 245 -7.46 -10.16 31.01
CA GLN A 245 -7.15 -11.23 31.96
C GLN A 245 -5.97 -12.10 31.52
N GLY A 246 -5.33 -11.77 30.39
CA GLY A 246 -4.25 -12.56 29.80
C GLY A 246 -4.71 -13.55 28.73
N LEU A 247 -3.75 -14.23 28.11
CA LEU A 247 -4.01 -15.26 27.09
C LEU A 247 -4.67 -16.50 27.70
N PRO A 248 -5.55 -17.20 26.96
CA PRO A 248 -6.06 -18.50 27.39
C PRO A 248 -4.91 -19.50 27.54
N ALA A 249 -5.06 -20.47 28.45
CA ALA A 249 -3.99 -21.43 28.76
C ALA A 249 -3.53 -22.28 27.57
N LYS A 250 -4.39 -22.45 26.56
CA LYS A 250 -4.10 -23.17 25.31
C LYS A 250 -4.63 -22.36 24.12
N PRO A 251 -3.88 -21.36 23.64
CA PRO A 251 -4.31 -20.57 22.50
C PRO A 251 -4.29 -21.44 21.22
N THR A 252 -5.38 -21.39 20.45
CA THR A 252 -5.48 -22.05 19.14
C THR A 252 -4.93 -21.19 18.01
N VAL A 253 -4.72 -19.89 18.27
CA VAL A 253 -4.18 -18.89 17.34
C VAL A 253 -2.90 -18.28 17.89
N SER A 254 -2.09 -17.67 17.02
CA SER A 254 -0.89 -16.95 17.44
C SER A 254 -1.27 -15.57 17.96
N TYR A 255 -0.64 -15.15 19.06
CA TYR A 255 -0.81 -13.82 19.66
C TYR A 255 0.55 -13.14 19.81
N THR A 256 0.62 -11.86 19.46
CA THR A 256 1.77 -10.99 19.75
C THR A 256 1.32 -9.88 20.70
N ASP A 257 1.98 -9.76 21.86
CA ASP A 257 1.62 -8.78 22.88
C ASP A 257 1.92 -7.34 22.40
N LEU A 258 0.93 -6.46 22.55
CA LEU A 258 1.00 -5.01 22.28
C LEU A 258 0.94 -4.19 23.60
N GLY A 259 0.91 -4.87 24.74
CA GLY A 259 0.87 -4.33 26.08
C GLY A 259 -0.54 -3.98 26.56
N GLY A 260 -0.73 -3.93 27.89
CA GLY A 260 -1.98 -3.53 28.56
C GLY A 260 -3.23 -4.26 28.07
N GLY A 261 -3.11 -5.59 27.95
CA GLY A 261 -4.20 -6.51 27.59
C GLY A 261 -4.51 -6.57 26.10
N TRP A 262 -3.74 -5.89 25.24
CA TRP A 262 -3.93 -5.94 23.80
C TRP A 262 -2.93 -6.87 23.14
N TYR A 263 -3.40 -7.61 22.16
CA TYR A 263 -2.60 -8.51 21.33
C TYR A 263 -2.96 -8.30 19.86
N SER A 264 -2.01 -8.41 18.95
CA SER A 264 -2.33 -8.78 17.57
C SER A 264 -2.47 -10.29 17.49
N TRP A 265 -3.38 -10.79 16.66
CA TRP A 265 -3.56 -12.22 16.50
C TRP A 265 -3.68 -12.63 15.04
N SER A 266 -3.30 -13.88 14.77
CA SER A 266 -3.39 -14.52 13.46
C SER A 266 -3.67 -16.01 13.63
N GLY A 267 -4.63 -16.55 12.89
CA GLY A 267 -4.94 -17.98 12.93
C GLY A 267 -6.08 -18.34 12.01
N ALA A 268 -6.21 -19.63 11.68
CA ALA A 268 -7.39 -20.12 11.00
C ALA A 268 -8.54 -20.07 12.00
N ASP A 269 -9.41 -19.07 11.86
CA ASP A 269 -10.64 -19.04 12.62
C ASP A 269 -11.50 -20.26 12.27
N HIS A 270 -12.16 -20.78 13.31
CA HIS A 270 -13.24 -21.74 13.17
C HIS A 270 -14.53 -20.98 12.80
N PHE A 271 -14.62 -20.46 11.56
CA PHE A 271 -15.89 -19.97 11.01
C PHE A 271 -16.58 -21.06 10.19
#